data_AF-A0A527VY66-F1
#
_entry.id   AF-A0A527VY66-F1
#
_cell.length_a   1.000
_cell.length_b   1.000
_cell.length_c   1.000
_cell.angle_alpha   90.00
_cell.angle_beta   90.00
_cell.angle_gamma   90.00
#
_symmetry.space_group_name_H-M   'P 1'
#
loop_
_entity.id
_entity.type
_entity.pdbx_description
1 polymer ?
#
loop_
_entity_poly.entity_id
_entity_poly.type
_entity_poly.pdbx_seq_one_letter_code
_entity_poly.pdbx_strand_id
1 'polypeptide(L)'
;RYIVFGWGGRAFYLETPTWSRLKAMPVLKALTLDASVMHVDVAGAVKEPHPDVASFDIDEAHFSALLDYIAASFRNGPVVIDNAGYSTYDRFYEANGQFNALVGCNTWTAAALRAAGLRTGWWNPLPISLGWSLRLYN
;
A
#
# COMPACT_ATOMS: atom_id res chain seq x y z
N ARG A 1 3.69 1.12 -18.75
CA ARG A 1 2.65 1.83 -17.97
C ARG A 1 2.35 0.94 -16.78
N TYR A 2 2.19 1.50 -15.60
CA TYR A 2 2.04 0.72 -14.36
C TYR A 2 0.78 1.16 -13.62
N ILE A 3 0.20 0.23 -12.86
CA ILE A 3 -0.83 0.52 -11.88
C ILE A 3 -0.18 0.37 -10.52
N VAL A 4 -0.37 1.38 -9.67
CA VAL A 4 0.16 1.40 -8.32
C VAL A 4 -0.99 1.16 -7.35
N PHE A 5 -0.81 0.20 -6.45
CA PHE A 5 -1.78 -0.13 -5.41
C PHE A 5 -1.23 0.22 -4.03
N GLY A 6 -2.04 0.88 -3.23
CA GLY A 6 -1.81 1.14 -1.82
C GLY A 6 -3.03 0.77 -0.99
N TRP A 7 -2.81 0.49 0.29
CA TRP A 7 -3.84 0.28 1.29
C TRP A 7 -3.46 1.05 2.54
N GLY A 8 -4.40 1.78 3.14
CA GLY A 8 -4.10 2.60 4.30
C GLY A 8 -5.34 3.12 5.00
N GLY A 9 -5.11 3.85 6.10
CA GLY A 9 -6.20 4.44 6.89
C GLY A 9 -6.94 5.49 6.09
N ARG A 10 -8.28 5.45 6.14
CA ARG A 10 -9.16 6.39 5.46
C ARG A 10 -8.90 7.81 5.93
N ALA A 11 -8.90 8.04 7.24
CA ALA A 11 -8.64 9.36 7.82
C ALA A 11 -7.20 9.78 7.49
N PHE A 12 -6.24 8.86 7.60
CA PHE A 12 -4.83 9.16 7.27
C PHE A 12 -4.66 9.63 5.82
N TYR A 13 -5.20 8.89 4.84
CA TYR A 13 -5.07 9.21 3.43
C TYR A 13 -5.92 10.39 2.98
N LEU A 14 -7.17 10.51 3.46
CA LEU A 14 -8.07 11.56 2.99
C LEU A 14 -7.86 12.90 3.72
N GLU A 15 -7.45 12.89 4.99
CA GLU A 15 -7.29 14.12 5.77
C GLU A 15 -5.85 14.67 5.78
N THR A 16 -4.87 13.90 5.30
CA THR A 16 -3.44 14.28 5.33
C THR A 16 -2.78 14.35 3.94
N PRO A 17 -3.28 15.17 2.99
CA PRO A 17 -2.76 15.23 1.62
C PRO A 17 -1.33 15.78 1.50
N THR A 18 -0.77 16.38 2.55
CA THR A 18 0.62 16.87 2.56
C THR A 18 1.43 16.17 3.66
N TRP A 19 2.38 15.32 3.26
CA TRP A 19 3.30 14.62 4.17
C TRP A 19 4.06 15.58 5.12
N SER A 20 4.28 16.82 4.71
CA SER A 20 4.90 17.88 5.53
C SER A 20 4.05 18.30 6.75
N ARG A 21 2.77 17.94 6.80
CA ARG A 21 1.86 18.16 7.93
C ARG A 21 1.76 16.98 8.91
N LEU A 22 2.50 15.90 8.69
CA LEU A 22 2.72 14.81 9.67
C LEU A 22 3.53 15.26 10.91
N LYS A 23 3.39 16.51 11.34
CA LYS A 23 4.05 17.04 12.53
C LYS A 23 3.31 16.52 13.77
N ALA A 24 3.79 15.37 14.26
CA ALA A 24 3.59 14.77 15.59
C ALA A 24 2.16 14.42 16.05
N MET A 25 1.14 15.24 15.80
CA MET A 25 -0.23 15.00 16.29
C MET A 25 -1.04 13.92 15.52
N PRO A 26 -0.88 13.72 14.20
CA PRO A 26 -1.58 12.63 13.50
C PRO A 26 -1.08 11.24 13.91
N VAL A 27 0.13 11.12 14.45
CA VAL A 27 0.70 9.83 14.89
C VAL A 27 -0.13 9.22 16.02
N LEU A 28 -0.67 10.04 16.93
CA LEU A 28 -1.54 9.59 18.02
C LEU A 28 -2.93 9.14 17.52
N LYS A 29 -3.52 9.81 16.52
CA LYS A 29 -4.74 9.33 15.86
C LYS A 29 -4.49 8.12 14.96
N ALA A 30 -3.34 8.01 14.31
CA ALA A 30 -2.97 6.84 13.52
C ALA A 30 -2.73 5.59 14.39
N LEU A 31 -2.51 5.76 15.71
CA LEU A 31 -2.52 4.67 16.68
C LEU A 31 -3.94 4.24 17.09
N THR A 32 -4.97 5.02 16.74
CA THR A 32 -6.38 4.61 16.90
C THR A 32 -6.84 3.81 15.68
N LEU A 33 -7.77 2.88 15.90
CA LEU A 33 -8.35 2.04 14.85
C LEU A 33 -9.11 2.92 13.83
N ASP A 34 -8.73 2.83 12.56
CA ASP A 34 -9.37 3.53 11.45
C ASP A 34 -9.93 2.54 10.43
N ALA A 35 -10.94 2.96 9.66
CA ALA A 35 -11.33 2.23 8.47
C ALA A 35 -10.21 2.29 7.43
N SER A 36 -10.10 1.27 6.59
CA SER A 36 -9.11 1.26 5.51
C SER A 36 -9.71 1.59 4.16
N VAL A 37 -8.86 2.08 3.26
CA VAL A 37 -9.17 2.34 1.85
C VAL A 37 -8.06 1.82 0.95
N MET A 38 -8.43 1.42 -0.27
CA MET A 38 -7.49 1.12 -1.35
C MET A 38 -7.22 2.41 -2.13
N HIS A 39 -5.96 2.70 -2.39
CA HIS A 39 -5.52 3.76 -3.28
C HIS A 39 -5.00 3.14 -4.56
N VAL A 40 -5.55 3.54 -5.71
CA VAL A 40 -5.10 3.04 -7.02
C VAL A 40 -4.72 4.23 -7.87
N ASP A 41 -3.49 4.21 -8.37
CA ASP A 41 -2.91 5.27 -9.21
C ASP A 41 -2.36 4.67 -10.51
N VAL A 42 -2.29 5.49 -11.55
CA VAL A 42 -1.72 5.12 -12.86
C VAL A 42 -0.40 5.84 -13.03
N ALA A 43 0.69 5.07 -13.03
CA ALA A 43 2.02 5.58 -13.28
C ALA A 43 2.41 5.45 -14.76
N GLY A 44 3.17 6.44 -15.23
CA GLY A 44 3.79 6.48 -16.56
C GLY A 44 4.84 5.40 -16.76
N ALA A 45 5.76 5.60 -17.71
CA ALA A 45 6.92 4.71 -17.81
C ALA A 45 7.88 4.97 -16.64
N VAL A 46 8.23 3.92 -15.90
CA VAL A 46 9.31 3.95 -14.91
C VAL A 46 10.58 3.51 -15.63
N LYS A 47 11.61 4.35 -15.64
CA LYS A 47 12.90 4.01 -16.24
C LYS A 47 13.70 3.17 -15.25
N GLU A 48 14.06 1.96 -15.64
CA GLU A 48 14.89 1.08 -14.81
C GLU A 48 16.37 1.14 -15.25
N PRO A 49 17.33 1.13 -14.29
CA PRO A 49 17.12 1.18 -12.85
C PRO A 49 16.73 2.59 -12.35
N HIS A 50 15.87 2.66 -11.33
CA HIS A 50 15.53 3.91 -10.63
C HIS A 50 15.90 3.79 -9.14
N PRO A 51 16.53 4.80 -8.51
CA PRO A 51 17.00 4.70 -7.13
C PRO A 51 15.88 4.45 -6.10
N ASP A 52 14.68 4.91 -6.39
CA ASP A 52 13.50 4.77 -5.51
C ASP A 52 12.57 3.60 -5.89
N VAL A 53 12.94 2.77 -6.86
CA VAL A 53 12.12 1.63 -7.30
C VAL A 53 12.93 0.35 -7.24
N ALA A 54 12.35 -0.68 -6.62
CA ALA A 54 12.88 -2.04 -6.66
C ALA A 54 11.95 -2.90 -7.52
N SER A 55 12.55 -3.67 -8.43
CA SER A 55 11.86 -4.61 -9.33
C SER A 55 12.15 -6.04 -8.89
N PHE A 56 11.14 -6.90 -8.94
CA PHE A 56 11.27 -8.32 -8.61
C PHE A 56 10.57 -9.15 -9.69
N ASP A 57 11.28 -10.13 -10.22
CA ASP A 57 10.69 -11.11 -11.13
C ASP A 57 10.02 -12.22 -10.33
N ILE A 58 8.76 -12.49 -10.65
CA ILE A 58 7.96 -13.57 -10.06
C ILE A 58 7.30 -14.37 -11.18
N ASP A 59 7.04 -15.65 -10.93
CA ASP A 59 6.34 -16.49 -11.89
C ASP A 59 4.83 -16.16 -11.96
N GLU A 60 4.16 -16.78 -12.93
CA GLU A 60 2.73 -16.54 -13.20
C GLU A 60 1.82 -16.93 -12.03
N ALA A 61 2.17 -17.99 -11.28
CA ALA A 61 1.37 -18.43 -10.14
C ALA A 61 1.46 -17.43 -8.99
N HIS A 62 2.66 -16.95 -8.69
CA HIS A 62 2.90 -15.91 -7.70
C HIS A 62 2.28 -14.56 -8.11
N PHE A 63 2.32 -14.21 -9.39
CA PHE A 63 1.65 -13.02 -9.90
C PHE A 63 0.14 -13.12 -9.75
N SER A 64 -0.47 -14.27 -10.07
CA SER A 64 -1.91 -14.50 -9.84
C SER A 64 -2.27 -14.37 -8.36
N ALA A 65 -1.47 -14.95 -7.46
CA ALA A 65 -1.70 -14.86 -6.02
C ALA A 65 -1.61 -13.41 -5.50
N LEU A 66 -0.73 -12.58 -6.07
CA LEU A 66 -0.66 -11.15 -5.78
C LEU A 66 -1.95 -10.43 -6.21
N LEU A 67 -2.44 -10.71 -7.42
CA LEU A 67 -3.68 -10.13 -7.93
C LEU A 67 -4.88 -10.53 -7.07
N ASP A 68 -4.97 -11.79 -6.65
CA ASP A 68 -6.02 -12.29 -5.77
C ASP A 68 -5.98 -11.59 -4.40
N TYR A 69 -4.79 -11.40 -3.83
CA TYR A 69 -4.61 -10.67 -2.58
C TYR A 69 -5.06 -9.21 -2.71
N ILE A 70 -4.68 -8.53 -3.79
CA ILE A 70 -5.10 -7.16 -4.08
C ILE A 70 -6.62 -7.08 -4.26
N ALA A 71 -7.21 -8.00 -5.03
CA ALA A 71 -8.64 -8.07 -5.26
C ALA A 71 -9.43 -8.29 -3.96
N ALA A 72 -8.96 -9.19 -3.09
CA ALA A 72 -9.55 -9.46 -1.78
C ALA A 72 -9.45 -8.28 -0.80
N SER A 73 -8.54 -7.33 -1.05
CA SER A 73 -8.38 -6.14 -0.22
C SER A 73 -9.51 -5.12 -0.42
N PHE A 74 -10.20 -5.16 -1.56
CA PHE A 74 -11.36 -4.29 -1.83
C PHE A 74 -12.62 -4.78 -1.10
N ARG A 75 -13.42 -3.85 -0.56
CA ARG A 75 -14.70 -4.18 0.07
C ARG A 75 -15.81 -4.24 -0.98
N ASN A 76 -16.36 -5.43 -1.20
CA ASN A 76 -17.42 -5.69 -2.19
C ASN A 76 -16.99 -5.31 -3.63
N GLY A 77 -15.71 -5.48 -3.97
CA GLY A 77 -15.14 -5.06 -5.25
C GLY A 77 -14.70 -3.58 -5.26
N PRO A 78 -14.30 -3.04 -6.42
CA PRO A 78 -13.74 -1.69 -6.54
C PRO A 78 -14.83 -0.61 -6.45
N VAL A 79 -15.40 -0.41 -5.26
CA VAL A 79 -16.37 0.64 -4.97
C VAL A 79 -15.63 1.96 -4.74
N VAL A 80 -15.78 2.91 -5.67
CA VAL A 80 -15.10 4.22 -5.64
C VAL A 80 -15.62 5.08 -4.49
N ILE A 81 -14.72 5.79 -3.83
CA ILE A 81 -15.04 6.86 -2.89
C ILE A 81 -15.06 8.18 -3.66
N ASP A 82 -16.24 8.79 -3.78
CA ASP A 82 -16.41 10.03 -4.53
C ASP A 82 -15.65 11.20 -3.89
N ASN A 83 -15.17 12.11 -4.75
CA ASN A 83 -14.40 13.30 -4.37
C ASN A 83 -13.12 13.00 -3.55
N ALA A 84 -12.58 11.78 -3.68
CA ALA A 84 -11.32 11.37 -3.08
C ALA A 84 -10.30 11.02 -4.16
N GLY A 85 -9.13 11.66 -4.10
CA GLY A 85 -8.00 11.48 -5.00
C GLY A 85 -6.95 12.56 -4.76
N TYR A 86 -5.69 12.27 -5.04
CA TYR A 86 -4.60 13.24 -4.97
C TYR A 86 -4.40 14.00 -6.30
N SER A 87 -4.92 13.44 -7.39
CA SER A 87 -4.80 13.93 -8.75
C SER A 87 -5.99 13.46 -9.61
N THR A 88 -5.92 13.74 -10.90
CA THR A 88 -6.90 13.28 -11.90
C THR A 88 -6.69 11.83 -12.35
N TYR A 89 -5.58 11.20 -11.95
CA TYR A 89 -5.16 9.87 -12.43
C TYR A 89 -5.24 8.77 -11.37
N ASP A 90 -5.61 9.12 -10.14
CA ASP A 90 -5.80 8.19 -9.04
C ASP A 90 -7.22 8.23 -8.49
N ARG A 91 -7.60 7.14 -7.80
CA ARG A 91 -8.89 6.99 -7.13
C ARG A 91 -8.71 6.24 -5.82
N PHE A 92 -9.54 6.58 -4.84
CA PHE A 92 -9.73 5.80 -3.63
C PHE A 92 -10.95 4.88 -3.74
N TYR A 93 -10.86 3.72 -3.11
CA TYR A 93 -11.91 2.71 -3.07
C TYR A 93 -12.09 2.17 -1.65
N GLU A 94 -13.28 1.68 -1.35
CA GLU A 94 -13.58 1.02 -0.08
C GLU A 94 -12.75 -0.25 0.10
N ALA A 95 -12.18 -0.47 1.29
CA ALA A 95 -11.32 -1.61 1.59
C ALA A 95 -11.77 -2.43 2.80
N ASN A 96 -11.29 -3.68 2.84
CA ASN A 96 -11.45 -4.59 3.97
C ASN A 96 -10.35 -4.34 5.01
N GLY A 97 -10.70 -4.54 6.28
CA GLY A 97 -9.79 -4.45 7.41
C GLY A 97 -9.78 -3.10 8.13
N GLN A 98 -9.10 -3.09 9.27
CA GLN A 98 -8.92 -1.90 10.10
C GLN A 98 -7.45 -1.49 10.07
N PHE A 99 -7.21 -0.19 9.92
CA PHE A 99 -5.87 0.37 9.91
C PHE A 99 -5.46 0.77 11.32
N ASN A 100 -4.21 0.47 11.68
CA ASN A 100 -3.49 1.13 12.76
C ASN A 100 -2.03 1.34 12.34
N ALA A 101 -1.30 2.25 12.98
CA ALA A 101 0.08 2.55 12.60
C ALA A 101 1.07 1.38 12.79
N LEU A 102 0.72 0.37 13.58
CA LEU A 102 1.56 -0.82 13.85
C LEU A 102 1.31 -1.98 12.86
N VAL A 103 0.16 -1.95 12.17
CA VAL A 103 -0.38 -2.91 11.19
C VAL A 103 -0.92 -2.05 10.03
N GLY A 104 -0.06 -1.19 9.52
CA GLY A 104 -0.40 -0.17 8.53
C GLY A 104 -0.10 -0.61 7.10
N CYS A 105 0.05 0.39 6.22
CA CYS A 105 0.31 0.21 4.79
C CYS A 105 1.51 -0.71 4.53
N ASN A 106 2.63 -0.54 5.22
CA ASN A 106 3.83 -1.36 5.02
C ASN A 106 3.63 -2.84 5.39
N THR A 107 2.81 -3.11 6.41
CA THR A 107 2.49 -4.50 6.80
C THR A 107 1.57 -5.15 5.77
N TRP A 108 0.60 -4.40 5.23
CA TRP A 108 -0.22 -4.85 4.10
C TRP A 108 0.64 -5.11 2.85
N THR A 109 1.54 -4.20 2.50
CA THR A 109 2.48 -4.38 1.37
C THR A 109 3.37 -5.60 1.58
N ALA A 110 3.90 -5.79 2.79
CA ALA A 110 4.70 -6.97 3.11
C ALA A 110 3.90 -8.27 2.94
N ALA A 111 2.61 -8.28 3.32
CA ALA A 111 1.73 -9.43 3.13
C ALA A 111 1.42 -9.70 1.65
N ALA A 112 1.16 -8.64 0.86
CA ALA A 112 1.00 -8.76 -0.60
C ALA A 112 2.25 -9.36 -1.26
N LEU A 113 3.44 -8.85 -0.91
CA LEU A 113 4.70 -9.36 -1.44
C LEU A 113 4.94 -10.83 -1.03
N ARG A 114 4.55 -11.23 0.18
CA ARG A 114 4.61 -12.65 0.60
C ARG A 114 3.61 -13.52 -0.16
N ALA A 115 2.41 -13.03 -0.43
CA ALA A 115 1.46 -13.74 -1.31
C ALA A 115 2.06 -13.93 -2.72
N ALA A 116 2.87 -12.97 -3.16
CA ALA A 116 3.64 -13.02 -4.40
C ALA A 116 4.94 -13.86 -4.31
N GLY A 117 5.14 -14.66 -3.26
CA GLY A 117 6.32 -15.52 -3.11
C GLY A 117 7.60 -14.83 -2.63
N LEU A 118 7.59 -13.51 -2.48
CA LEU A 118 8.75 -12.78 -1.96
C LEU A 118 8.86 -12.93 -0.45
N ARG A 119 10.10 -12.88 0.04
CA ARG A 119 10.41 -13.09 1.45
C ARG A 119 10.51 -11.75 2.17
N THR A 120 9.67 -11.57 3.17
CA THR A 120 9.76 -10.46 4.11
C THR A 120 9.51 -10.95 5.53
N GLY A 121 10.10 -10.29 6.54
CA GLY A 121 9.69 -10.45 7.93
C GLY A 121 8.19 -10.19 8.11
N TRP A 122 7.58 -10.81 9.12
CA TRP A 122 6.13 -10.70 9.36
C TRP A 122 5.68 -9.30 9.80
N TRP A 123 6.59 -8.52 10.39
CA TRP A 123 6.29 -7.20 10.93
C TRP A 123 7.25 -6.14 10.39
N ASN A 124 6.78 -5.37 9.39
CA ASN A 124 7.53 -4.25 8.80
C ASN A 124 6.67 -2.98 8.87
N PRO A 125 6.55 -2.32 10.03
CA PRO A 125 5.67 -1.16 10.17
C PRO A 125 6.20 0.10 9.45
N LEU A 126 7.51 0.14 9.13
CA LEU A 126 8.17 1.30 8.53
C LEU A 126 8.67 0.98 7.11
N PRO A 127 8.76 1.98 6.21
CA PRO A 127 9.27 1.76 4.86
C PRO A 127 10.71 1.23 4.85
N ILE A 128 11.55 1.76 5.75
CA ILE A 128 12.96 1.37 5.88
C ILE A 128 13.06 -0.11 6.30
N SER A 129 12.23 -0.57 7.24
CA SER A 129 12.28 -1.96 7.68
C SER A 129 11.82 -2.92 6.59
N LEU A 130 10.77 -2.56 5.83
CA LEU A 130 10.36 -3.35 4.66
C LEU A 130 11.44 -3.39 3.59
N GLY A 131 12.06 -2.26 3.27
CA GLY A 131 13.15 -2.20 2.28
C GLY A 131 14.38 -3.01 2.70
N TRP A 132 14.71 -3.04 3.99
CA TRP A 132 15.80 -3.89 4.51
C TRP A 132 15.44 -5.37 4.42
N SER A 133 14.22 -5.71 4.83
CA SER A 133 13.67 -7.05 4.77
C SER A 133 13.74 -7.63 3.35
N LEU A 134 13.32 -6.86 2.35
CA LEU A 134 13.39 -7.29 0.95
C LEU A 134 14.84 -7.54 0.50
N ARG A 135 15.75 -6.60 0.75
CA ARG A 135 17.18 -6.70 0.36
C ARG A 135 17.94 -7.83 1.02
N LEU A 136 17.51 -8.28 2.20
CA LEU A 136 18.20 -9.35 2.94
C LEU A 136 17.76 -10.75 2.48
N TYR A 137 16.57 -10.89 1.89
CA TYR A 137 15.96 -12.19 1.65
C TYR A 137 15.60 -12.49 0.19
N ASN A 138 15.77 -11.53 -0.74
CA ASN A 138 15.49 -11.64 -2.17
C ASN A 138 16.57 -10.90 -2.96
#